data_AF-A0A176S476-F1
#
_entry.id   AF-A0A176S476-F1
#
_cell.length_a   1.000
_cell.length_b   1.000
_cell.length_c   1.000
_cell.angle_alpha   90.00
_cell.angle_beta   90.00
_cell.angle_gamma   90.00
#
_symmetry.space_group_name_H-M   'P 1'
#
loop_
_entity.id
_entity.type
_entity.pdbx_description
1 polymer ?
#
loop_
_entity_poly.entity_id
_entity_poly.type
_entity_poly.pdbx_seq_one_letter_code
_entity_poly.pdbx_strand_id
1 'polypeptide(L)'
;MHSHARRAWEREKKIASRIMQNNGKFKRMIFKRKGLSRWYSRLFSMLCFLVIASLASTSCTSSANKDHKALSENSEKASKHALSNQALQKIMNELNDLFFEQIPTELELDRLRSRYALRIAENTTQSLSTIEEMLQLEKKFELSQAESQRFRELTKQLQSQAQALERVAMAGQTEAISPALGHLIGICNTCHQEFHQIYSE
;
A
#
# COMPACT_ATOMS: atom_id res chain seq x y z
N MET A 1 -32.78 -11.79 -31.14
CA MET A 1 -32.05 -10.86 -30.25
C MET A 1 -31.38 -11.53 -29.04
N HIS A 2 -31.85 -12.68 -28.51
CA HIS A 2 -31.24 -13.33 -27.32
C HIS A 2 -29.81 -13.89 -27.51
N SER A 3 -29.36 -14.19 -28.74
CA SER A 3 -28.03 -14.79 -28.97
C SER A 3 -26.86 -13.80 -28.85
N HIS A 4 -27.10 -12.49 -28.96
CA HIS A 4 -26.06 -11.48 -28.79
C HIS A 4 -25.79 -11.19 -27.31
N ALA A 5 -26.84 -11.11 -26.48
CA ALA A 5 -26.71 -10.91 -25.04
C ALA A 5 -25.95 -12.07 -24.37
N ARG A 6 -26.26 -13.32 -24.75
CA ARG A 6 -25.55 -14.50 -24.21
C ARG A 6 -24.06 -14.52 -24.58
N ARG A 7 -23.71 -14.06 -25.79
CA ARG A 7 -22.30 -13.94 -26.23
C ARG A 7 -21.56 -12.78 -25.56
N ALA A 8 -22.24 -11.69 -25.21
CA ALA A 8 -21.64 -10.59 -24.44
C ALA A 8 -21.30 -11.05 -23.01
N TRP A 9 -22.25 -11.72 -22.35
CA TRP A 9 -22.09 -12.22 -20.98
C TRP A 9 -20.95 -13.25 -20.85
N GLU A 10 -20.83 -14.19 -21.80
CA GLU A 10 -19.72 -15.17 -21.79
C GLU A 10 -18.34 -14.53 -21.99
N ARG A 11 -18.26 -13.41 -22.73
CA ARG A 11 -17.00 -12.67 -22.88
C ARG A 11 -16.60 -11.97 -21.59
N GLU A 12 -17.54 -11.36 -20.89
CA GLU A 12 -17.28 -10.70 -19.60
C GLU A 12 -16.85 -11.71 -18.53
N LYS A 13 -17.49 -12.87 -18.46
CA LYS A 13 -17.13 -13.96 -17.53
C LYS A 13 -15.71 -14.47 -17.77
N LYS A 14 -15.29 -14.57 -19.04
CA LYS A 14 -13.93 -15.00 -19.43
C LYS A 14 -12.87 -13.94 -19.10
N ILE A 15 -13.22 -12.66 -19.16
CA ILE A 15 -12.34 -11.55 -18.77
C ILE A 15 -12.17 -11.52 -17.25
N ALA A 16 -13.26 -11.61 -16.48
CA ALA A 16 -13.23 -11.65 -15.02
C ALA A 16 -12.39 -12.85 -14.50
N SER A 17 -12.57 -14.04 -15.08
CA SER A 17 -11.79 -15.24 -14.78
C SER A 17 -10.27 -15.03 -14.94
N ARG A 18 -9.84 -14.38 -16.03
CA ARG A 18 -8.41 -14.10 -16.28
C ARG A 18 -7.84 -13.08 -15.30
N ILE A 19 -8.62 -12.06 -14.93
CA ILE A 19 -8.21 -11.05 -13.95
C ILE A 19 -8.01 -11.70 -12.57
N MET A 20 -8.91 -12.60 -12.16
CA MET A 20 -8.79 -13.31 -10.89
C MET A 20 -7.57 -14.26 -10.86
N GLN A 21 -7.30 -15.01 -11.94
CA GLN A 21 -6.10 -15.86 -12.02
C GLN A 21 -4.80 -15.06 -11.98
N ASN A 22 -4.75 -13.88 -12.62
CA ASN A 22 -3.55 -13.04 -12.59
C ASN A 22 -3.33 -12.37 -11.22
N ASN A 23 -4.41 -11.98 -10.52
CA ASN A 23 -4.29 -11.42 -9.16
C ASN A 23 -3.73 -12.42 -8.13
N GLY A 24 -4.02 -13.72 -8.30
CA GLY A 24 -3.44 -14.78 -7.47
C GLY A 24 -1.91 -14.96 -7.63
N LYS A 25 -1.39 -14.72 -8.85
CA LYS A 25 0.07 -14.70 -9.10
C LYS A 25 0.73 -13.44 -8.56
N PHE A 26 0.05 -12.29 -8.63
CA PHE A 26 0.57 -11.02 -8.12
C PHE A 26 0.71 -11.00 -6.58
N LYS A 27 -0.25 -11.57 -5.85
CA LYS A 27 -0.15 -11.73 -4.38
C LYS A 27 1.06 -12.57 -3.96
N ARG A 28 1.42 -13.62 -4.72
CA ARG A 28 2.62 -14.44 -4.45
C ARG A 28 3.94 -13.69 -4.67
N MET A 29 3.99 -12.72 -5.58
CA MET A 29 5.18 -11.88 -5.77
C MET A 29 5.33 -10.81 -4.69
N ILE A 30 4.24 -10.22 -4.20
CA ILE A 30 4.31 -9.19 -3.14
C ILE A 30 4.70 -9.79 -1.79
N PHE A 31 4.25 -11.01 -1.47
CA PHE A 31 4.58 -11.63 -0.18
C PHE A 31 6.07 -11.97 -0.03
N LYS A 32 6.80 -12.20 -1.14
CA LYS A 32 8.25 -12.46 -1.12
C LYS A 32 9.12 -11.22 -0.89
N ARG A 33 8.58 -9.99 -0.99
CA ARG A 33 9.35 -8.73 -0.85
C ARG A 33 9.42 -8.16 0.57
N LYS A 34 8.56 -8.60 1.50
CA LYS A 34 8.48 -8.01 2.85
C LYS A 34 9.57 -8.47 3.84
N GLY A 35 10.44 -9.42 3.46
CA GLY A 35 11.58 -9.86 4.28
C GLY A 35 12.85 -9.01 4.14
N LEU A 36 12.99 -8.26 3.04
CA LEU A 36 14.24 -7.54 2.73
C LEU A 36 14.32 -6.13 3.35
N SER A 37 13.19 -5.43 3.53
CA SER A 37 13.22 -4.01 3.94
C SER A 37 13.71 -3.76 5.37
N ARG A 38 13.59 -4.75 6.27
CA ARG A 38 14.09 -4.64 7.65
C ARG A 38 15.62 -4.65 7.75
N TRP A 39 16.31 -5.22 6.77
CA TRP A 39 17.78 -5.27 6.74
C TRP A 39 18.39 -3.96 6.23
N TYR A 40 17.77 -3.32 5.23
CA TYR A 40 18.30 -2.07 4.66
C TYR A 40 18.19 -0.88 5.62
N SER A 41 17.15 -0.81 6.46
CA SER A 41 17.00 0.28 7.44
C SER A 41 18.09 0.27 8.54
N ARG A 42 18.53 -0.92 8.98
CA ARG A 42 19.59 -1.04 9.99
C ARG A 42 20.98 -0.77 9.40
N LEU A 43 21.25 -1.20 8.16
CA LEU A 43 22.50 -0.92 7.46
C LEU A 43 22.65 0.57 7.12
N PHE A 44 21.58 1.23 6.69
CA PHE A 44 21.61 2.66 6.35
C PHE A 44 21.84 3.55 7.58
N SER A 45 21.23 3.21 8.73
CA SER A 45 21.43 3.96 9.98
C SER A 45 22.87 3.87 10.51
N MET A 46 23.54 2.73 10.35
CA MET A 46 24.96 2.57 10.74
C MET A 46 25.90 3.34 9.83
N LEU A 47 25.61 3.40 8.52
CA LEU A 47 26.47 4.08 7.54
C LEU A 47 26.46 5.61 7.72
N CYS A 48 25.31 6.20 8.10
CA CYS A 48 25.22 7.64 8.39
C CYS A 48 26.06 8.06 9.61
N PHE A 49 26.16 7.22 10.65
CA PHE A 49 26.97 7.52 11.83
C PHE A 49 28.49 7.57 11.51
N LEU A 50 28.97 6.71 10.61
CA LEU A 50 30.38 6.67 10.20
C LEU A 50 30.82 7.89 9.38
N VAL A 51 29.93 8.44 8.54
CA VAL A 51 30.23 9.63 7.74
C VAL A 51 30.35 10.87 8.63
N ILE A 52 29.47 11.04 9.62
CA ILE A 52 29.49 12.21 10.51
C ILE A 52 30.76 12.23 11.38
N ALA A 53 31.24 11.07 11.83
CA ALA A 53 32.46 10.97 12.64
C ALA A 53 33.75 11.32 11.88
N SER A 54 33.74 11.22 10.55
CA SER A 54 34.93 11.44 9.71
C SER A 54 35.22 12.92 9.45
N LEU A 55 34.26 13.83 9.69
CA LEU A 55 34.43 15.27 9.42
C LEU A 55 35.09 16.06 10.57
N ALA A 56 35.39 15.42 11.72
CA ALA A 56 35.91 16.12 12.89
C ALA A 56 37.45 16.24 12.96
N SER A 57 38.20 15.76 11.96
CA SER A 57 39.66 15.62 12.05
C SER A 57 40.41 16.27 10.88
N THR A 58 40.36 17.59 10.71
CA THR A 58 41.34 18.31 9.87
C THR A 58 41.81 19.61 10.52
N SER A 59 42.93 19.52 11.25
CA SER A 59 43.76 20.66 11.66
C SER A 59 44.75 21.00 10.54
N CYS A 60 44.97 22.29 10.30
CA CYS A 60 45.86 22.83 9.29
C CYS A 60 47.35 22.59 9.58
N THR A 61 48.13 22.27 8.55
CA THR A 61 49.55 22.64 8.48
C THR A 61 49.90 23.01 7.05
N SER A 62 50.45 24.21 6.89
CA SER A 62 50.99 24.76 5.65
C SER A 62 52.48 24.49 5.63
N SER A 63 53.00 23.89 4.56
CA SER A 63 54.42 23.99 4.25
C SER A 63 54.65 23.94 2.75
N ALA A 64 55.41 24.92 2.29
CA ALA A 64 55.74 25.17 0.90
C ALA A 64 56.89 24.27 0.41
N ASN A 65 56.88 24.06 -0.91
CA ASN A 65 58.03 23.85 -1.79
C ASN A 65 58.54 22.40 -1.99
N LYS A 66 58.29 21.81 -3.18
CA LYS A 66 59.33 21.53 -4.20
C LYS A 66 58.81 20.71 -5.38
N ASP A 67 59.47 20.94 -6.50
CA ASP A 67 59.18 20.58 -7.88
C ASP A 67 59.18 19.08 -8.23
N HIS A 68 58.68 18.82 -9.45
CA HIS A 68 58.88 17.66 -10.32
C HIS A 68 58.07 16.39 -10.07
N LYS A 69 56.73 16.44 -10.31
CA LYS A 69 55.97 15.26 -10.77
C LYS A 69 54.63 15.54 -11.49
N ALA A 70 54.42 16.73 -12.04
CA ALA A 70 53.08 17.21 -12.43
C ALA A 70 52.68 16.99 -13.91
N LEU A 71 53.08 15.88 -14.55
CA LEU A 71 52.64 15.55 -15.92
C LEU A 71 52.01 14.16 -16.08
N SER A 72 52.01 13.32 -15.05
CA SER A 72 51.33 12.02 -15.07
C SER A 72 50.05 11.99 -14.22
N GLU A 73 49.95 12.81 -13.16
CA GLU A 73 48.78 12.83 -12.25
C GLU A 73 47.59 13.64 -12.76
N ASN A 74 47.79 14.57 -13.71
CA ASN A 74 46.69 15.37 -14.26
C ASN A 74 45.80 14.60 -15.24
N SER A 75 46.32 13.56 -15.90
CA SER A 75 45.51 12.65 -16.71
C SER A 75 44.60 11.78 -15.82
N GLU A 76 45.13 11.35 -14.68
CA GLU A 76 44.39 10.55 -13.70
C GLU A 76 43.34 11.37 -12.90
N LYS A 77 43.63 12.64 -12.61
CA LYS A 77 42.64 13.58 -12.03
C LYS A 77 41.58 14.00 -13.04
N ALA A 78 41.95 14.26 -14.30
CA ALA A 78 41.00 14.58 -15.36
C ALA A 78 40.09 13.38 -15.69
N SER A 79 40.61 12.16 -15.68
CA SER A 79 39.80 10.95 -15.85
C SER A 79 38.87 10.70 -14.66
N LYS A 80 39.32 10.94 -13.42
CA LYS A 80 38.47 10.86 -12.21
C LYS A 80 37.36 11.92 -12.21
N HIS A 81 37.62 13.14 -12.69
CA HIS A 81 36.58 14.17 -12.85
C HIS A 81 35.62 13.88 -14.00
N ALA A 82 36.08 13.33 -15.13
CA ALA A 82 35.23 12.91 -16.23
C ALA A 82 34.32 11.71 -15.83
N LEU A 83 34.87 10.73 -15.10
CA LEU A 83 34.12 9.61 -14.51
C LEU A 83 33.11 10.09 -13.47
N SER A 84 33.47 11.07 -12.63
CA SER A 84 32.56 11.69 -11.67
C SER A 84 31.44 12.47 -12.37
N ASN A 85 31.72 13.12 -13.50
CA ASN A 85 30.71 13.87 -14.25
C ASN A 85 29.75 12.93 -14.99
N GLN A 86 30.24 11.82 -15.56
CA GLN A 86 29.38 10.77 -16.11
C GLN A 86 28.55 10.05 -15.04
N ALA A 87 29.13 9.75 -13.88
CA ALA A 87 28.39 9.17 -12.76
C ALA A 87 27.30 10.13 -12.25
N LEU A 88 27.62 11.42 -12.13
CA LEU A 88 26.66 12.45 -11.75
C LEU A 88 25.57 12.63 -12.81
N GLN A 89 25.92 12.65 -14.09
CA GLN A 89 24.98 12.76 -15.20
C GLN A 89 24.09 11.52 -15.32
N LYS A 90 24.63 10.34 -15.00
CA LYS A 90 23.86 9.10 -14.90
C LYS A 90 22.89 9.14 -13.72
N ILE A 91 23.32 9.60 -12.54
CA ILE A 91 22.44 9.79 -11.37
C ILE A 91 21.36 10.84 -11.67
N MET A 92 21.70 11.92 -12.35
CA MET A 92 20.73 12.95 -12.78
C MET A 92 19.73 12.40 -13.79
N ASN A 93 20.16 11.57 -14.74
CA ASN A 93 19.27 10.91 -15.69
C ASN A 93 18.41 9.84 -15.01
N GLU A 94 18.96 9.05 -14.08
CA GLU A 94 18.21 8.08 -13.27
C GLU A 94 17.20 8.78 -12.35
N LEU A 95 17.55 9.96 -11.80
CA LEU A 95 16.63 10.80 -11.04
C LEU A 95 15.57 11.44 -11.92
N ASN A 96 15.92 11.88 -13.14
CA ASN A 96 14.95 12.39 -14.11
C ASN A 96 14.01 11.26 -14.54
N ASP A 97 14.53 10.08 -14.82
CA ASP A 97 13.73 8.90 -15.16
C ASP A 97 12.84 8.51 -13.97
N LEU A 98 13.28 8.64 -12.72
CA LEU A 98 12.45 8.41 -11.52
C LEU A 98 11.41 9.53 -11.25
N PHE A 99 11.69 10.78 -11.65
CA PHE A 99 10.76 11.91 -11.53
C PHE A 99 9.76 11.96 -12.70
N PHE A 100 10.17 11.50 -13.88
CA PHE A 100 9.35 11.39 -15.09
C PHE A 100 8.74 10.00 -15.29
N GLU A 101 9.11 9.00 -14.47
CA GLU A 101 8.34 7.77 -14.25
C GLU A 101 7.04 8.12 -13.48
N GLN A 102 6.16 8.73 -14.25
CA GLN A 102 4.71 8.75 -14.13
C GLN A 102 4.19 9.40 -12.84
N ILE A 103 4.20 10.74 -12.81
CA ILE A 103 3.05 11.43 -12.23
C ILE A 103 1.84 10.91 -13.01
N PRO A 104 0.95 10.12 -12.38
CA PRO A 104 -0.16 9.52 -13.09
C PRO A 104 -1.02 10.65 -13.66
N THR A 105 -1.38 10.53 -14.93
CA THR A 105 -2.36 11.43 -15.54
C THR A 105 -3.66 11.37 -14.75
N GLU A 106 -4.49 12.42 -14.80
CA GLU A 106 -5.83 12.40 -14.16
C GLU A 106 -6.64 11.16 -14.57
N LEU A 107 -6.53 10.74 -15.84
CA LEU A 107 -7.15 9.52 -16.33
C LEU A 107 -6.62 8.24 -15.65
N GLU A 108 -5.32 8.17 -15.34
CA GLU A 108 -4.73 7.05 -14.60
C GLU A 108 -5.11 7.07 -13.13
N LEU A 109 -5.20 8.26 -12.52
CA LEU A 109 -5.74 8.44 -11.17
C LEU A 109 -7.19 7.98 -11.09
N ASP A 110 -8.03 8.34 -12.06
CA ASP A 110 -9.43 7.90 -12.10
C ASP A 110 -9.56 6.38 -12.27
N ARG A 111 -8.71 5.78 -13.11
CA ARG A 111 -8.63 4.31 -13.22
C ARG A 111 -8.19 3.66 -11.91
N LEU A 112 -7.25 4.26 -11.19
CA LEU A 112 -6.81 3.79 -9.88
C LEU A 112 -7.93 3.88 -8.84
N ARG A 113 -8.61 5.02 -8.77
CA ARG A 113 -9.78 5.26 -7.89
C ARG A 113 -10.89 4.26 -8.16
N SER A 114 -11.23 4.04 -9.43
CA SER A 114 -12.24 3.04 -9.85
C SER A 114 -11.86 1.62 -9.44
N ARG A 115 -10.61 1.19 -9.68
CA ARG A 115 -10.13 -0.13 -9.24
C ARG A 115 -10.15 -0.28 -7.72
N TYR A 116 -9.84 0.79 -7.00
CA TYR A 116 -9.86 0.79 -5.54
C TYR A 116 -11.30 0.66 -5.01
N ALA A 117 -12.25 1.41 -5.59
CA ALA A 117 -13.67 1.30 -5.26
C ALA A 117 -14.20 -0.13 -5.50
N LEU A 118 -13.90 -0.73 -6.66
CA LEU A 118 -14.30 -2.13 -6.93
C LEU A 118 -13.73 -3.11 -5.91
N ARG A 119 -12.47 -2.96 -5.51
CA ARG A 119 -11.86 -3.81 -4.48
C ARG A 119 -12.53 -3.63 -3.11
N ILE A 120 -12.96 -2.41 -2.78
CA ILE A 120 -13.74 -2.16 -1.56
C ILE A 120 -15.07 -2.89 -1.64
N ALA A 121 -15.79 -2.77 -2.75
CA ALA A 121 -17.06 -3.48 -2.94
C ALA A 121 -16.87 -4.99 -2.75
N GLU A 122 -15.92 -5.61 -3.47
CA GLU A 122 -15.61 -7.05 -3.37
C GLU A 122 -15.31 -7.50 -1.93
N ASN A 123 -14.45 -6.76 -1.22
CA ASN A 123 -14.11 -7.07 0.17
C ASN A 123 -15.33 -6.90 1.09
N THR A 124 -16.17 -5.89 0.85
CA THR A 124 -17.36 -5.61 1.65
C THR A 124 -18.41 -6.70 1.46
N THR A 125 -18.63 -7.16 0.23
CA THR A 125 -19.47 -8.33 -0.07
C THR A 125 -19.01 -9.56 0.71
N GLN A 126 -17.70 -9.80 0.76
CA GLN A 126 -17.15 -10.92 1.54
C GLN A 126 -17.36 -10.72 3.06
N SER A 127 -17.24 -9.49 3.58
CA SER A 127 -17.49 -9.21 4.99
C SER A 127 -18.98 -9.38 5.37
N LEU A 128 -19.92 -9.15 4.46
CA LEU A 128 -21.35 -9.33 4.73
C LEU A 128 -21.70 -10.77 5.12
N SER A 129 -21.10 -11.78 4.47
CA SER A 129 -21.33 -13.17 4.88
C SER A 129 -20.77 -13.46 6.28
N THR A 130 -19.61 -12.89 6.63
CA THR A 130 -19.05 -13.00 7.98
C THR A 130 -19.94 -12.35 9.03
N ILE A 131 -20.53 -11.19 8.72
CA ILE A 131 -21.47 -10.50 9.62
C ILE A 131 -22.74 -11.34 9.85
N GLU A 132 -23.23 -12.02 8.82
CA GLU A 132 -24.37 -12.95 8.95
C GLU A 132 -24.03 -14.16 9.82
N GLU A 133 -22.82 -14.70 9.68
CA GLU A 133 -22.34 -15.79 10.54
C GLU A 133 -22.23 -15.35 12.01
N MET A 134 -21.83 -14.11 12.30
CA MET A 134 -21.76 -13.58 13.67
C MET A 134 -23.12 -13.61 14.37
N LEU A 135 -24.22 -13.34 13.65
CA LEU A 135 -25.58 -13.46 14.21
C LEU A 135 -25.93 -14.90 14.62
N GLN A 136 -25.38 -15.90 13.93
CA GLN A 136 -25.57 -17.31 14.29
C GLN A 136 -24.72 -17.71 15.49
N LEU A 137 -23.56 -17.08 15.66
CA LEU A 137 -22.63 -17.32 16.77
C LEU A 137 -23.10 -16.68 18.08
N GLU A 138 -24.04 -15.75 18.04
CA GLU A 138 -24.61 -15.10 19.23
C GLU A 138 -24.97 -16.08 20.35
N LYS A 139 -25.61 -17.21 19.99
CA LYS A 139 -26.03 -18.24 20.95
C LYS A 139 -24.88 -18.91 21.69
N LYS A 140 -23.64 -18.77 21.21
CA LYS A 140 -22.43 -19.35 21.81
C LYS A 140 -21.76 -18.41 22.81
N PHE A 141 -22.10 -17.11 22.81
CA PHE A 141 -21.40 -16.10 23.62
C PHE A 141 -21.95 -15.93 25.04
N GLU A 142 -22.83 -16.84 25.51
CA GLU A 142 -23.45 -16.81 26.86
C GLU A 142 -23.95 -15.42 27.30
N LEU A 143 -24.38 -14.59 26.35
CA LEU A 143 -24.80 -13.22 26.60
C LEU A 143 -26.08 -13.18 27.44
N SER A 144 -26.18 -12.20 28.35
CA SER A 144 -27.46 -11.85 28.95
C SER A 144 -28.46 -11.39 27.88
N GLN A 145 -29.75 -11.40 28.19
CA GLN A 145 -30.79 -10.98 27.24
C GLN A 145 -30.57 -9.55 26.70
N ALA A 146 -30.12 -8.63 27.57
CA ALA A 146 -29.85 -7.25 27.20
C ALA A 146 -28.62 -7.13 26.28
N GLU A 147 -27.53 -7.83 26.62
CA GLU A 147 -26.30 -7.88 25.80
C GLU A 147 -26.56 -8.52 24.44
N SER A 148 -27.32 -9.61 24.41
CA SER A 148 -27.78 -10.30 23.20
C SER A 148 -28.59 -9.36 22.30
N GLN A 149 -29.56 -8.63 22.85
CA GLN A 149 -30.32 -7.63 22.09
C GLN A 149 -29.41 -6.53 21.53
N ARG A 150 -28.48 -6.03 22.34
CA ARG A 150 -27.53 -4.99 21.95
C ARG A 150 -26.56 -5.45 20.87
N PHE A 151 -26.04 -6.67 20.99
CA PHE A 151 -25.18 -7.30 20.00
C PHE A 151 -25.89 -7.38 18.64
N ARG A 152 -27.12 -7.93 18.60
CA ARG A 152 -27.92 -8.01 17.37
C ARG A 152 -28.18 -6.64 16.75
N GLU A 153 -28.43 -5.62 17.56
CA GLU A 153 -28.63 -4.26 17.08
C GLU A 153 -27.36 -3.74 16.37
N LEU A 154 -26.20 -3.83 17.01
CA LEU A 154 -24.92 -3.41 16.45
C LEU A 154 -24.55 -4.22 15.20
N THR A 155 -24.78 -5.54 15.20
CA THR A 155 -24.51 -6.38 14.03
C THR A 155 -25.41 -6.01 12.84
N LYS A 156 -26.70 -5.70 13.07
CA LYS A 156 -27.61 -5.21 12.03
C LYS A 156 -27.18 -3.84 11.49
N GLN A 157 -26.76 -2.93 12.36
CA GLN A 157 -26.21 -1.63 11.94
C GLN A 157 -24.95 -1.85 11.09
N LEU A 158 -24.06 -2.74 11.50
CA LEU A 158 -22.85 -3.09 10.76
C LEU A 158 -23.18 -3.65 9.37
N GLN A 159 -24.15 -4.57 9.28
CA GLN A 159 -24.62 -5.12 8.00
C GLN A 159 -25.18 -4.02 7.08
N SER A 160 -26.01 -3.13 7.62
CA SER A 160 -26.60 -2.01 6.86
C SER A 160 -25.53 -1.06 6.32
N GLN A 161 -24.52 -0.72 7.13
CA GLN A 161 -23.44 0.17 6.71
C GLN A 161 -22.46 -0.50 5.74
N ALA A 162 -22.21 -1.80 5.88
CA ALA A 162 -21.47 -2.57 4.89
C ALA A 162 -22.21 -2.57 3.53
N GLN A 163 -23.52 -2.80 3.51
CA GLN A 163 -24.31 -2.71 2.28
C GLN A 163 -24.30 -1.28 1.68
N ALA A 164 -24.33 -0.24 2.52
CA ALA A 164 -24.20 1.14 2.05
C ALA A 164 -22.82 1.40 1.42
N LEU A 165 -21.74 0.95 2.06
CA LEU A 165 -20.37 1.04 1.55
C LEU A 165 -20.21 0.30 0.21
N GLU A 166 -20.76 -0.91 0.10
CA GLU A 166 -20.77 -1.68 -1.14
C GLU A 166 -21.47 -0.89 -2.26
N ARG A 167 -22.67 -0.35 -2.00
CA ARG A 167 -23.42 0.43 -3.00
C ARG A 167 -22.66 1.66 -3.50
N VAL A 168 -22.08 2.47 -2.61
CA VAL A 168 -21.32 3.66 -3.03
C VAL A 168 -20.04 3.28 -3.78
N ALA A 169 -19.40 2.19 -3.37
CA ALA A 169 -18.21 1.67 -4.04
C ALA A 169 -18.51 1.10 -5.44
N MET A 170 -19.62 0.36 -5.60
CA MET A 170 -20.09 -0.12 -6.90
C MET A 170 -20.55 1.00 -7.83
N ALA A 171 -21.11 2.07 -7.27
CA ALA A 171 -21.49 3.26 -8.03
C ALA A 171 -20.29 4.13 -8.44
N GLY A 172 -19.07 3.81 -7.98
CA GLY A 172 -17.87 4.59 -8.27
C GLY A 172 -17.83 5.97 -7.59
N GLN A 173 -18.66 6.19 -6.56
CA GLN A 173 -18.75 7.45 -5.81
C GLN A 173 -17.60 7.56 -4.81
N THR A 174 -16.39 7.80 -5.32
CA THR A 174 -15.14 7.69 -4.54
C THR A 174 -15.08 8.63 -3.33
N GLU A 175 -15.72 9.78 -3.44
CA GLU A 175 -15.88 10.78 -2.38
C GLU A 175 -16.77 10.30 -1.23
N ALA A 176 -17.75 9.44 -1.51
CA ALA A 176 -18.66 8.87 -0.51
C ALA A 176 -18.08 7.65 0.22
N ILE A 177 -17.02 7.03 -0.31
CA ILE A 177 -16.39 5.84 0.27
C ILE A 177 -15.78 6.14 1.64
N SER A 178 -15.02 7.24 1.77
CA SER A 178 -14.34 7.57 3.03
C SER A 178 -15.30 7.78 4.22
N PRO A 179 -16.36 8.60 4.11
CA PRO A 179 -17.33 8.73 5.20
C PRO A 179 -18.09 7.43 5.48
N ALA A 180 -18.49 6.67 4.46
CA ALA A 180 -19.14 5.37 4.65
C ALA A 180 -18.25 4.37 5.40
N LEU A 181 -16.95 4.33 5.07
CA LEU A 181 -15.98 3.51 5.78
C LEU A 181 -15.78 3.98 7.23
N GLY A 182 -15.77 5.29 7.47
CA GLY A 182 -15.68 5.87 8.82
C GLY A 182 -16.84 5.43 9.72
N HIS A 183 -18.08 5.42 9.20
CA HIS A 183 -19.23 4.91 9.95
C HIS A 183 -19.12 3.42 10.28
N LEU A 184 -18.66 2.60 9.32
CA LEU A 184 -18.46 1.17 9.52
C LEU A 184 -17.41 0.91 10.62
N ILE A 185 -16.27 1.62 10.57
CA ILE A 185 -15.22 1.54 11.60
C ILE A 185 -15.76 1.95 12.98
N GLY A 186 -16.59 2.99 13.04
CA GLY A 186 -17.24 3.43 14.28
C GLY A 186 -18.04 2.31 14.94
N ILE A 187 -18.88 1.60 14.18
CA ILE A 187 -19.68 0.48 14.70
C ILE A 187 -18.78 -0.67 15.15
N CYS A 188 -17.74 -1.00 14.38
CA CYS A 188 -16.77 -2.03 14.78
C CYS A 188 -16.12 -1.69 16.13
N ASN A 189 -15.68 -0.44 16.31
CA ASN A 189 -15.06 0.00 17.55
C ASN A 189 -16.04 -0.06 18.73
N THR A 190 -17.28 0.37 18.54
CA THR A 190 -18.33 0.25 19.57
C THR A 190 -18.56 -1.22 19.95
N CYS A 191 -18.70 -2.10 18.97
CA CYS A 191 -18.87 -3.54 19.23
C CYS A 191 -17.67 -4.11 20.00
N HIS A 192 -16.44 -3.79 19.59
CA HIS A 192 -15.23 -4.26 20.28
C HIS A 192 -15.12 -3.69 21.70
N GLN A 193 -15.53 -2.45 21.93
CA GLN A 193 -15.52 -1.84 23.26
C GLN A 193 -16.56 -2.48 24.19
N GLU A 194 -17.77 -2.73 23.70
CA GLU A 194 -18.86 -3.31 24.50
C GLU A 194 -18.65 -4.80 24.80
N PHE A 195 -18.00 -5.55 23.90
CA PHE A 195 -17.88 -7.02 23.99
C PHE A 195 -16.43 -7.54 24.11
N HIS A 196 -15.46 -6.69 24.47
CA HIS A 196 -14.02 -7.05 24.54
C HIS A 196 -13.74 -8.29 25.40
N GLN A 197 -14.48 -8.47 26.51
CA GLN A 197 -14.24 -9.55 27.49
C GLN A 197 -14.61 -10.94 26.97
N ILE A 198 -15.36 -11.03 25.87
CA ILE A 198 -15.84 -12.30 25.29
C ILE A 198 -14.75 -13.03 24.49
N TYR A 199 -13.70 -12.32 24.08
CA TYR A 199 -12.64 -12.86 23.21
C TYR A 199 -11.29 -13.06 23.92
N SER A 200 -11.22 -12.88 25.24
CA SER A 200 -9.97 -12.93 26.02
C SER A 200 -9.70 -14.27 26.73
N GLU A 201 -10.41 -15.35 26.38
CA GLU A 201 -10.09 -16.74 26.76
C GLU A 201 -9.47 -17.51 25.58
#